data_AF-A0A318IU16-F1
#
_entry.id   AF-A0A318IU16-F1
#
_cell.length_a   1.000
_cell.length_b   1.000
_cell.length_c   1.000
_cell.angle_alpha   90.00
_cell.angle_beta   90.00
_cell.angle_gamma   90.00
#
_symmetry.space_group_name_H-M   'P 1'
#
loop_
_entity.id
_entity.type
_entity.pdbx_description
1 polymer ?
#
loop_
_entity_poly.entity_id
_entity_poly.type
_entity_poly.pdbx_seq_one_letter_code
_entity_poly.pdbx_strand_id
1 'polypeptide(L)'
;MHLHSVSRFKKSILAALIVSISCAMASPVVLAQNQASDMAGTTDQARLVSAAAQRDFAEFVQFNVQRRGGTLPSEFPLEVNDVQDLKDAKIGYGFPVYSLPPQDVMNGRGDLRSMAKATGEWRFVITLHDNPIGLATLRQTNGRWGVTSYGGAVLAKDVDAAVAMHGNSTRSNLRFIRVYQAMSDFLEVVSPTDARARFAPLHAARQNLLLQQRSEKTGTASTSNGLLDQSDILDPLRVSVKRNIENFR
;
A
#
# COMPACT_ATOMS: atom_id res chain seq x y z
N MET A 1 45.00 64.26 35.43
CA MET A 1 45.94 64.15 36.56
C MET A 1 45.21 64.48 37.86
N HIS A 2 44.52 63.50 38.45
CA HIS A 2 44.14 63.48 39.89
C HIS A 2 43.79 62.03 40.26
N LEU A 3 43.94 61.70 41.54
CA LEU A 3 44.06 60.33 42.07
C LEU A 3 43.23 60.21 43.36
N HIS A 4 42.81 58.98 43.70
CA HIS A 4 42.39 58.54 45.05
C HIS A 4 41.03 59.09 45.57
N SER A 5 40.28 58.44 46.48
CA SER A 5 40.36 57.09 47.08
C SER A 5 39.11 56.75 47.93
N VAL A 6 38.64 55.48 47.86
CA VAL A 6 38.03 54.62 48.93
C VAL A 6 36.95 55.23 49.86
N SER A 7 35.73 54.68 49.95
CA SER A 7 35.25 53.62 50.90
C SER A 7 33.71 53.40 50.73
N ARG A 8 32.97 52.36 51.19
CA ARG A 8 33.20 51.11 51.96
C ARG A 8 32.02 50.10 51.76
N PHE A 9 32.30 48.80 51.90
CA PHE A 9 31.57 47.71 52.61
C PHE A 9 30.17 47.98 53.26
N LYS A 10 29.18 47.05 53.36
CA LYS A 10 29.14 45.57 53.33
C LYS A 10 27.68 45.01 53.27
N LYS A 11 27.48 43.75 52.85
CA LYS A 11 26.24 42.90 52.98
C LYS A 11 25.06 43.28 52.06
N SER A 12 24.19 42.38 51.58
CA SER A 12 24.03 40.93 51.77
C SER A 12 23.81 40.19 50.43
N ILE A 13 24.19 38.91 50.39
CA ILE A 13 23.86 37.96 49.32
C ILE A 13 22.40 37.51 49.49
N LEU A 14 21.61 37.52 48.42
CA LEU A 14 20.48 36.60 48.28
C LEU A 14 20.39 36.12 46.83
N ALA A 15 20.41 34.80 46.65
CA ALA A 15 20.28 34.16 45.34
C ALA A 15 18.79 33.91 45.01
N ALA A 16 18.41 34.11 43.76
CA ALA A 16 17.15 33.63 43.20
C ALA A 16 17.40 33.12 41.78
N LEU A 17 17.86 31.88 41.68
CA LEU A 17 18.10 31.19 40.42
C LEU A 17 16.75 30.66 39.88
N ILE A 18 16.10 31.41 38.99
CA ILE A 18 14.88 30.94 38.31
C ILE A 18 15.30 29.99 37.17
N VAL A 19 15.38 28.70 37.48
CA VAL A 19 15.44 27.64 36.47
C VAL A 19 14.02 27.31 36.05
N SER A 20 13.55 27.94 34.97
CA SER A 20 12.30 27.56 34.32
C SER A 20 12.47 26.21 33.62
N ILE A 21 12.22 25.12 34.33
CA ILE A 21 12.09 23.78 33.74
C ILE A 21 10.75 23.75 32.99
N SER A 22 10.76 24.18 31.73
CA SER A 22 9.67 23.94 30.80
C SER A 22 9.64 22.45 30.44
N CYS A 23 8.98 21.64 31.27
CA CYS A 23 8.52 20.31 30.86
C CYS A 23 7.53 20.49 29.71
N ALA A 24 8.05 20.43 28.48
CA ALA A 24 7.25 20.29 27.27
C ALA A 24 6.58 18.90 27.29
N MET A 25 5.44 18.81 27.98
CA MET A 25 4.53 17.68 27.87
C MET A 25 4.04 17.62 26.42
N ALA A 26 4.65 16.75 25.62
CA ALA A 26 4.25 16.50 24.24
C ALA A 26 2.88 15.81 24.25
N SER A 27 1.81 16.61 24.20
CA SER A 27 0.43 16.13 24.23
C SER A 27 0.18 15.13 23.08
N PRO A 28 -0.38 13.94 23.35
CA PRO A 28 -0.62 12.91 22.33
C PRO A 28 -1.65 13.34 21.26
N VAL A 29 -2.35 14.46 21.47
CA VAL A 29 -3.34 15.06 20.56
C VAL A 29 -2.78 15.32 19.15
N VAL A 30 -1.52 15.73 19.03
CA VAL A 30 -0.90 16.09 17.73
C VAL A 30 -0.71 14.88 16.81
N LEU A 31 -0.42 13.70 17.38
CA LEU A 31 -0.33 12.45 16.61
C LEU A 31 -1.71 11.95 16.17
N ALA A 32 -2.73 12.09 17.03
CA ALA A 32 -4.09 11.67 16.73
C ALA A 32 -4.75 12.55 15.64
N GLN A 33 -4.51 13.87 15.65
CA GLN A 33 -5.07 14.77 14.63
C GLN A 33 -4.51 14.49 13.24
N ASN A 34 -3.19 14.27 13.09
CA ASN A 34 -2.61 13.93 11.79
C ASN A 34 -3.15 12.60 11.23
N GLN A 35 -3.29 11.56 12.06
CA GLN A 35 -3.90 10.29 11.64
C GLN A 35 -5.37 10.44 11.25
N ALA A 36 -6.14 11.26 11.97
CA ALA A 36 -7.55 11.52 11.63
C ALA A 36 -7.68 12.30 10.31
N SER A 37 -6.80 13.27 10.03
CA SER A 37 -6.78 14.02 8.77
C SER A 37 -6.40 13.14 7.58
N ASP A 38 -5.41 12.25 7.70
CA ASP A 38 -5.06 11.27 6.65
C ASP A 38 -6.23 10.29 6.39
N MET A 39 -6.88 9.79 7.45
CA MET A 39 -8.03 8.88 7.29
C MET A 39 -9.28 9.57 6.70
N ALA A 40 -9.53 10.83 7.05
CA ALA A 40 -10.63 11.60 6.46
C ALA A 40 -10.38 11.88 4.97
N GLY A 41 -9.17 12.36 4.62
CA GLY A 41 -8.77 12.62 3.24
C GLY A 41 -8.81 11.37 2.36
N THR A 42 -8.36 10.22 2.87
CA THR A 42 -8.45 8.94 2.14
C THR A 42 -9.89 8.47 1.93
N THR A 43 -10.83 8.77 2.83
CA THR A 43 -12.24 8.35 2.70
C THR A 43 -12.97 9.12 1.60
N ASP A 44 -12.84 10.45 1.55
CA ASP A 44 -13.42 11.24 0.46
C ASP A 44 -12.73 10.97 -0.88
N GLN A 45 -11.40 10.78 -0.89
CA GLN A 45 -10.69 10.36 -2.08
C GLN A 45 -11.19 8.99 -2.58
N ALA A 46 -11.31 7.99 -1.71
CA ALA A 46 -11.83 6.66 -2.06
C ALA A 46 -13.22 6.74 -2.73
N ARG A 47 -14.11 7.59 -2.20
CA ARG A 47 -15.44 7.85 -2.78
C ARG A 47 -15.36 8.46 -4.17
N LEU A 48 -14.51 9.46 -4.37
CA LEU A 48 -14.28 10.10 -5.67
C LEU A 48 -13.68 9.14 -6.71
N VAL A 49 -12.70 8.32 -6.32
CA VAL A 49 -12.09 7.34 -7.22
C VAL A 49 -13.06 6.21 -7.54
N SER A 50 -13.86 5.75 -6.57
CA SER A 50 -14.89 4.73 -6.77
C SER A 50 -15.96 5.19 -7.78
N ALA A 51 -16.46 6.42 -7.65
CA ALA A 51 -17.39 7.00 -8.62
C ALA A 51 -16.79 7.12 -10.04
N ALA A 52 -15.48 7.40 -10.14
CA ALA A 52 -14.78 7.38 -11.42
C ALA A 52 -14.65 5.96 -12.01
N ALA A 53 -14.32 4.97 -11.18
CA ALA A 53 -14.24 3.57 -11.58
C ALA A 53 -15.58 3.04 -12.09
N GLN A 54 -16.67 3.33 -11.38
CA GLN A 54 -18.04 2.93 -11.77
C GLN A 54 -18.46 3.54 -13.11
N ARG A 55 -18.22 4.84 -13.31
CA ARG A 55 -18.52 5.54 -14.57
C ARG A 55 -17.74 4.96 -15.74
N ASP A 56 -16.41 4.93 -15.63
CA ASP A 56 -15.53 4.51 -16.74
C ASP A 56 -15.72 3.01 -17.06
N PHE A 57 -16.10 2.20 -16.07
CA PHE A 57 -16.47 0.80 -16.30
C PHE A 57 -17.82 0.68 -17.02
N ALA A 58 -18.83 1.48 -16.66
CA ALA A 58 -20.10 1.49 -17.42
C ALA A 58 -19.88 1.88 -18.89
N GLU A 59 -19.02 2.87 -19.17
CA GLU A 59 -18.60 3.24 -20.53
C GLU A 59 -17.89 2.08 -21.25
N PHE A 60 -16.98 1.37 -20.56
CA PHE A 60 -16.31 0.17 -21.08
C PHE A 60 -17.28 -0.99 -21.40
N VAL A 61 -18.23 -1.28 -20.51
CA VAL A 61 -19.26 -2.31 -20.72
C VAL A 61 -20.10 -1.95 -21.94
N GLN A 62 -20.63 -0.72 -22.00
CA GLN A 62 -21.45 -0.25 -23.11
C GLN A 62 -20.71 -0.37 -24.45
N PHE A 63 -19.46 0.10 -24.52
CA PHE A 63 -18.64 0.04 -25.73
C PHE A 63 -18.44 -1.40 -26.23
N ASN A 64 -18.09 -2.34 -25.34
CA ASN A 64 -17.83 -3.71 -25.76
C ASN A 64 -19.13 -4.45 -26.14
N VAL A 65 -20.20 -4.33 -25.34
CA VAL A 65 -21.50 -4.96 -25.60
C VAL A 65 -22.10 -4.49 -26.93
N GLN A 66 -22.09 -3.18 -27.21
CA GLN A 66 -22.65 -2.64 -28.46
C GLN A 66 -21.83 -3.03 -29.70
N ARG A 67 -20.50 -3.15 -29.57
CA ARG A 67 -19.60 -3.25 -30.72
C ARG A 67 -19.19 -4.68 -31.10
N ARG A 68 -19.36 -5.67 -30.22
CA ARG A 68 -18.76 -7.02 -30.39
C ARG A 68 -19.74 -8.17 -30.64
N GLY A 69 -21.05 -7.95 -30.58
CA GLY A 69 -22.05 -8.96 -31.02
C GLY A 69 -22.02 -10.30 -30.28
N GLY A 70 -21.43 -10.36 -29.07
CA GLY A 70 -21.25 -11.57 -28.26
C GLY A 70 -19.80 -12.08 -28.25
N THR A 71 -19.16 -12.19 -29.41
CA THR A 71 -17.86 -12.86 -29.54
C THR A 71 -16.74 -12.16 -28.76
N LEU A 72 -16.12 -12.90 -27.84
CA LEU A 72 -15.00 -12.44 -27.04
C LEU A 72 -13.69 -12.43 -27.86
N PRO A 73 -12.89 -11.35 -27.83
CA PRO A 73 -11.53 -11.34 -28.39
C PRO A 73 -10.59 -12.30 -27.66
N SER A 74 -9.60 -12.84 -28.37
CA SER A 74 -8.54 -13.70 -27.80
C SER A 74 -7.74 -13.04 -26.68
N GLU A 75 -7.67 -11.70 -26.68
CA GLU A 75 -6.96 -10.89 -25.67
C GLU A 75 -7.93 -9.93 -24.95
N PHE A 76 -9.05 -10.46 -24.44
CA PHE A 76 -9.94 -9.66 -23.61
C PHE A 76 -9.34 -9.46 -22.21
N PRO A 77 -9.36 -8.24 -21.64
CA PRO A 77 -8.63 -7.94 -20.39
C PRO A 77 -9.30 -8.49 -19.12
N LEU A 78 -10.54 -8.97 -19.20
CA LEU A 78 -11.30 -9.52 -18.08
C LEU A 78 -11.64 -10.99 -18.34
N GLU A 79 -11.69 -11.79 -17.28
CA GLU A 79 -11.99 -13.22 -17.37
C GLU A 79 -13.51 -13.44 -17.41
N VAL A 80 -14.07 -13.39 -18.61
CA VAL A 80 -15.49 -13.67 -18.93
C VAL A 80 -15.57 -14.71 -20.04
N ASN A 81 -16.73 -15.33 -20.23
CA ASN A 81 -16.95 -16.30 -21.31
C ASN A 81 -17.49 -15.61 -22.57
N ASP A 82 -18.40 -14.66 -22.39
CA ASP A 82 -19.01 -13.86 -23.45
C ASP A 82 -18.95 -12.36 -23.09
N VAL A 83 -18.96 -11.48 -24.09
CA VAL A 83 -19.03 -10.03 -23.88
C VAL A 83 -20.36 -9.61 -23.20
N GLN A 84 -21.43 -10.40 -23.32
CA GLN A 84 -22.69 -10.17 -22.62
C GLN A 84 -22.57 -10.29 -21.10
N ASP A 85 -21.66 -11.13 -20.57
CA ASP A 85 -21.42 -11.31 -19.13
C ASP A 85 -21.10 -9.98 -18.43
N LEU A 86 -20.52 -9.02 -19.18
CA LEU A 86 -20.16 -7.69 -18.69
C LEU A 86 -21.36 -6.85 -18.22
N LYS A 87 -22.59 -7.20 -18.63
CA LYS A 87 -23.82 -6.53 -18.17
C LYS A 87 -24.08 -6.74 -16.68
N ASP A 88 -23.71 -7.92 -16.16
CA ASP A 88 -23.90 -8.31 -14.77
C ASP A 88 -22.65 -8.09 -13.91
N ALA A 89 -21.52 -7.74 -14.56
CA ALA A 89 -20.27 -7.40 -13.91
C ALA A 89 -20.32 -6.02 -13.21
N LYS A 90 -19.59 -5.88 -12.10
CA LYS A 90 -19.66 -4.71 -11.21
C LYS A 90 -18.28 -4.30 -10.70
N ILE A 91 -18.13 -3.00 -10.41
CA ILE A 91 -17.02 -2.48 -9.60
C ILE A 91 -17.29 -2.79 -8.12
N GLY A 92 -16.41 -3.60 -7.52
CA GLY A 92 -16.37 -3.94 -6.11
C GLY A 92 -15.57 -2.94 -5.28
N TYR A 93 -14.91 -3.43 -4.21
CA TYR A 93 -14.06 -2.59 -3.38
C TYR A 93 -12.78 -2.16 -4.09
N GLY A 94 -12.25 -1.00 -3.68
CA GLY A 94 -11.00 -0.46 -4.18
C GLY A 94 -9.94 -0.32 -3.09
N PHE A 95 -8.67 -0.29 -3.52
CA PHE A 95 -7.51 -0.11 -2.67
C PHE A 95 -6.44 0.76 -3.35
N PRO A 96 -5.73 1.62 -2.59
CA PRO A 96 -4.57 2.35 -3.08
C PRO A 96 -3.39 1.40 -3.30
N VAL A 97 -2.58 1.66 -4.32
CA VAL A 97 -1.35 0.91 -4.61
C VAL A 97 -0.15 1.63 -4.00
N TYR A 98 0.59 0.92 -3.15
CA TYR A 98 1.89 1.35 -2.65
C TYR A 98 3.01 0.63 -3.41
N SER A 99 4.21 1.20 -3.41
CA SER A 99 5.40 0.57 -3.96
C SER A 99 6.63 0.77 -3.10
N LEU A 100 7.63 -0.09 -3.30
CA LEU A 100 8.94 0.02 -2.67
C LEU A 100 9.94 0.58 -3.69
N PRO A 101 10.51 1.77 -3.46
CA PRO A 101 11.57 2.30 -4.32
C PRO A 101 12.77 1.34 -4.34
N PRO A 102 13.39 1.07 -5.51
CA PRO A 102 14.46 0.07 -5.59
C PRO A 102 15.68 0.40 -4.74
N GLN A 103 15.99 1.69 -4.62
CA GLN A 103 17.10 2.17 -3.79
C GLN A 103 16.85 1.84 -2.31
N ASP A 104 15.61 1.97 -1.83
CA ASP A 104 15.25 1.67 -0.44
C ASP A 104 15.39 0.16 -0.17
N VAL A 105 14.89 -0.69 -1.08
CA VAL A 105 15.03 -2.15 -1.00
C VAL A 105 16.50 -2.57 -0.98
N MET A 106 17.31 -2.07 -1.91
CA MET A 106 18.74 -2.40 -2.04
C MET A 106 19.56 -1.90 -0.85
N ASN A 107 19.33 -0.67 -0.39
CA ASN A 107 20.04 -0.11 0.76
C ASN A 107 19.62 -0.77 2.08
N GLY A 108 18.40 -1.32 2.15
CA GLY A 108 17.94 -2.15 3.26
C GLY A 108 17.79 -1.43 4.60
N ARG A 109 17.77 -0.09 4.59
CA ARG A 109 17.69 0.76 5.79
C ARG A 109 16.24 1.06 6.14
N GLY A 110 15.59 0.13 6.84
CA GLY A 110 14.24 0.31 7.35
C GLY A 110 13.40 -0.95 7.22
N ASP A 111 12.18 -0.89 7.75
CA ASP A 111 11.15 -1.90 7.58
C ASP A 111 10.39 -1.73 6.24
N LEU A 112 9.87 -2.84 5.70
CA LEU A 112 9.08 -2.86 4.46
C LEU A 112 7.90 -1.89 4.53
N ARG A 113 7.31 -1.74 5.73
CA ARG A 113 6.16 -0.88 5.96
C ARG A 113 6.51 0.61 5.87
N SER A 114 7.67 1.05 6.37
CA SER A 114 8.15 2.43 6.27
C SER A 114 8.73 2.79 4.88
N MET A 115 9.27 1.81 4.17
CA MET A 115 9.74 1.97 2.78
C MET A 115 8.59 2.16 1.78
N ALA A 116 7.40 1.60 2.04
CA ALA A 116 6.26 1.65 1.12
C ALA A 116 5.71 3.08 0.91
N LYS A 117 5.77 3.58 -0.33
CA LYS A 117 5.27 4.91 -0.74
C LYS A 117 4.01 4.76 -1.62
N ALA A 118 3.06 5.67 -1.47
CA ALA A 118 1.86 5.69 -2.30
C ALA A 118 2.21 6.06 -3.76
N THR A 119 1.63 5.35 -4.74
CA THR A 119 1.92 5.55 -6.17
C THR A 119 0.99 6.55 -6.88
N GLY A 120 -0.05 7.02 -6.18
CA GLY A 120 -1.19 7.72 -6.79
C GLY A 120 -2.09 6.82 -7.66
N GLU A 121 -1.79 5.53 -7.80
CA GLU A 121 -2.71 4.55 -8.41
C GLU A 121 -3.70 4.01 -7.38
N TRP A 122 -4.91 3.75 -7.85
CA TRP A 122 -5.91 2.96 -7.16
C TRP A 122 -6.29 1.76 -8.02
N ARG A 123 -6.71 0.67 -7.40
CA ARG A 123 -7.26 -0.50 -8.09
C ARG A 123 -8.57 -0.92 -7.49
N PHE A 124 -9.50 -1.33 -8.34
CA PHE A 124 -10.82 -1.83 -7.95
C PHE A 124 -11.00 -3.23 -8.49
N VAL A 125 -11.48 -4.14 -7.64
CA VAL A 125 -11.87 -5.48 -8.07
C VAL A 125 -13.10 -5.37 -8.94
N ILE A 126 -13.10 -6.04 -10.08
CA ILE A 126 -14.26 -6.21 -10.94
C ILE A 126 -14.80 -7.62 -10.69
N THR A 127 -16.07 -7.73 -10.32
CA THR A 127 -16.72 -9.01 -10.03
C THR A 127 -17.82 -9.34 -11.02
N LEU A 128 -18.04 -10.63 -11.26
CA LEU A 128 -19.21 -11.19 -11.95
C LEU A 128 -19.80 -12.27 -11.05
N HIS A 129 -21.06 -12.09 -10.63
CA HIS A 129 -21.69 -12.97 -9.64
C HIS A 129 -20.79 -13.20 -8.41
N ASP A 130 -20.23 -12.10 -7.87
CA ASP A 130 -19.26 -12.04 -6.77
C ASP A 130 -17.90 -12.73 -7.00
N ASN A 131 -17.66 -13.33 -8.17
CA ASN A 131 -16.35 -13.87 -8.54
C ASN A 131 -15.45 -12.77 -9.13
N PRO A 132 -14.19 -12.60 -8.66
CA PRO A 132 -13.25 -11.65 -9.27
C PRO A 132 -12.85 -12.03 -10.70
N ILE A 133 -13.14 -11.15 -11.66
CA ILE A 133 -12.83 -11.32 -13.10
C ILE A 133 -11.74 -10.38 -13.61
N GLY A 134 -11.28 -9.42 -12.79
CA GLY A 134 -10.24 -8.48 -13.19
C GLY A 134 -10.10 -7.29 -12.24
N LEU A 135 -9.22 -6.36 -12.61
CA LEU A 135 -8.97 -5.10 -11.93
C LEU A 135 -9.17 -3.93 -12.90
N ALA A 136 -9.81 -2.86 -12.43
CA ALA A 136 -9.67 -1.54 -13.02
C ALA A 136 -8.54 -0.79 -12.31
N THR A 137 -7.54 -0.29 -13.03
CA THR A 137 -6.48 0.58 -12.48
C THR A 137 -6.81 2.03 -12.81
N LEU A 138 -6.84 2.89 -11.79
CA LEU A 138 -7.14 4.32 -11.92
C LEU A 138 -5.94 5.16 -11.50
N ARG A 139 -5.77 6.30 -12.18
CA ARG A 139 -4.82 7.37 -11.82
C ARG A 139 -5.49 8.72 -12.05
N GLN A 140 -5.06 9.73 -11.30
CA GLN A 140 -5.47 11.11 -11.54
C GLN A 140 -4.62 11.71 -12.67
N THR A 141 -5.27 12.20 -13.72
CA THR A 141 -4.64 12.89 -14.86
C THR A 141 -5.31 14.24 -15.03
N ASN A 142 -4.53 15.33 -15.05
CA ASN A 142 -5.04 16.71 -15.15
C ASN A 142 -6.17 17.01 -14.13
N GLY A 143 -6.00 16.55 -12.88
CA GLY A 143 -6.97 16.73 -11.80
C GLY A 143 -8.17 15.77 -11.82
N ARG A 144 -8.41 15.02 -12.92
CA ARG A 144 -9.54 14.08 -13.04
C ARG A 144 -9.10 12.64 -12.79
N TRP A 145 -9.86 11.89 -11.99
CA TRP A 145 -9.72 10.43 -11.88
C TRP A 145 -10.35 9.73 -13.09
N GLY A 146 -9.60 8.80 -13.67
CA GLY A 146 -10.12 7.87 -14.65
C GLY A 146 -9.34 6.56 -14.73
N VAL A 147 -9.93 5.56 -15.39
CA VAL A 147 -9.31 4.25 -15.62
C VAL A 147 -8.22 4.36 -16.68
N THR A 148 -7.02 3.87 -16.35
CA THR A 148 -5.87 3.79 -17.23
C THR A 148 -5.69 2.40 -17.83
N SER A 149 -6.18 1.35 -17.18
CA SER A 149 -6.18 -0.02 -17.72
C SER A 149 -7.18 -0.94 -17.03
N TYR A 150 -7.64 -1.93 -17.79
CA TYR A 150 -8.32 -3.13 -17.29
C TYR A 150 -7.37 -4.32 -17.43
N GLY A 151 -7.38 -5.27 -16.49
CA GLY A 151 -6.52 -6.45 -16.58
C GLY A 151 -6.40 -7.24 -15.29
N GLY A 152 -5.51 -8.24 -15.28
CA GLY A 152 -5.01 -8.85 -14.04
C GLY A 152 -6.01 -9.73 -13.28
N ALA A 153 -6.84 -10.52 -13.97
CA ALA A 153 -7.80 -11.46 -13.37
C ALA A 153 -7.18 -12.38 -12.29
N VAL A 154 -6.00 -12.95 -12.56
CA VAL A 154 -5.26 -13.75 -11.56
C VAL A 154 -4.96 -12.94 -10.30
N LEU A 155 -4.53 -11.68 -10.45
CA LEU A 155 -4.25 -10.81 -9.31
C LEU A 155 -5.53 -10.38 -8.59
N ALA A 156 -6.64 -10.19 -9.29
CA ALA A 156 -7.94 -9.89 -8.68
C ALA A 156 -8.36 -11.01 -7.71
N LYS A 157 -8.28 -12.27 -8.17
CA LYS A 157 -8.58 -13.47 -7.37
C LYS A 157 -7.62 -13.63 -6.19
N ASP A 158 -6.33 -13.42 -6.41
CA ASP A 158 -5.31 -13.56 -5.36
C ASP A 158 -5.44 -12.48 -4.27
N VAL A 159 -5.73 -11.23 -4.66
CA VAL A 159 -6.05 -10.13 -3.72
C VAL A 159 -7.32 -10.46 -2.96
N ASP A 160 -8.38 -10.91 -3.64
CA ASP A 160 -9.67 -11.15 -2.98
C ASP A 160 -9.62 -12.29 -1.97
N ALA A 161 -8.94 -13.39 -2.29
CA ALA A 161 -8.67 -14.48 -1.35
C ALA A 161 -7.87 -14.01 -0.13
N ALA A 162 -6.82 -13.19 -0.33
CA ALA A 162 -6.01 -12.66 0.77
C ALA A 162 -6.78 -11.63 1.62
N VAL A 163 -7.64 -10.81 1.00
CA VAL A 163 -8.53 -9.86 1.67
C VAL A 163 -9.59 -10.60 2.49
N ALA A 164 -10.18 -11.68 1.96
CA ALA A 164 -11.14 -12.51 2.69
C ALA A 164 -10.50 -13.26 3.87
N MET A 165 -9.23 -13.66 3.76
CA MET A 165 -8.51 -14.39 4.82
C MET A 165 -7.95 -13.49 5.93
N HIS A 166 -7.57 -12.26 5.61
CA HIS A 166 -6.81 -11.39 6.51
C HIS A 166 -7.43 -10.02 6.80
N GLY A 167 -8.44 -9.60 6.04
CA GLY A 167 -9.10 -8.31 6.20
C GLY A 167 -10.03 -8.27 7.41
N ASN A 168 -9.98 -7.16 8.15
CA ASN A 168 -11.06 -6.79 9.05
C ASN A 168 -12.28 -6.28 8.26
N SER A 169 -13.41 -6.03 8.93
CA SER A 169 -14.67 -5.61 8.29
C SER A 169 -14.58 -4.35 7.43
N THR A 170 -13.64 -3.45 7.73
CA THR A 170 -13.40 -2.21 6.96
C THR A 170 -12.19 -2.30 6.03
N ARG A 171 -11.49 -3.44 6.00
CA ARG A 171 -10.19 -3.67 5.33
C ARG A 171 -9.08 -2.68 5.75
N SER A 172 -9.25 -1.96 6.86
CA SER A 172 -8.31 -0.90 7.30
C SER A 172 -6.96 -1.41 7.79
N ASN A 173 -6.86 -2.71 8.06
CA ASN A 173 -5.62 -3.38 8.45
C ASN A 173 -4.78 -3.87 7.25
N LEU A 174 -5.23 -3.61 6.02
CA LEU A 174 -4.61 -4.12 4.80
C LEU A 174 -3.95 -3.00 3.99
N ARG A 175 -2.84 -3.34 3.32
CA ARG A 175 -2.21 -2.44 2.33
C ARG A 175 -1.58 -3.22 1.19
N PHE A 176 -1.99 -2.91 -0.04
CA PHE A 176 -1.44 -3.53 -1.24
C PHE A 176 -0.09 -2.91 -1.62
N ILE A 177 0.95 -3.73 -1.78
CA ILE A 177 2.30 -3.30 -2.11
C ILE A 177 2.77 -4.01 -3.40
N ARG A 178 3.10 -3.22 -4.43
CA ARG A 178 3.73 -3.68 -5.67
C ARG A 178 5.20 -3.29 -5.72
N VAL A 179 6.07 -4.27 -5.89
CA VAL A 179 7.51 -4.05 -6.12
C VAL A 179 7.79 -4.25 -7.60
N TYR A 180 7.65 -3.16 -8.37
CA TYR A 180 7.73 -3.18 -9.84
C TYR A 180 8.98 -3.87 -10.36
N GLN A 181 10.16 -3.55 -9.80
CA GLN A 181 11.45 -4.08 -10.25
C GLN A 181 11.66 -5.56 -9.90
N ALA A 182 10.95 -6.09 -8.90
CA ALA A 182 10.92 -7.52 -8.59
C ALA A 182 9.70 -8.24 -9.20
N MET A 183 8.86 -7.52 -9.95
CA MET A 183 7.57 -8.00 -10.48
C MET A 183 6.73 -8.73 -9.43
N SER A 184 6.76 -8.26 -8.18
CA SER A 184 6.22 -8.97 -7.01
C SER A 184 5.13 -8.15 -6.33
N ASP A 185 4.03 -8.79 -5.97
CA ASP A 185 2.89 -8.16 -5.30
C ASP A 185 2.64 -8.81 -3.92
N PHE A 186 2.32 -7.99 -2.93
CA PHE A 186 2.07 -8.39 -1.55
C PHE A 186 0.84 -7.70 -0.99
N LEU A 187 0.17 -8.35 -0.04
CA LEU A 187 -0.77 -7.72 0.86
C LEU A 187 -0.11 -7.61 2.25
N GLU A 188 0.25 -6.40 2.67
CA GLU A 188 0.60 -6.12 4.05
C GLU A 188 -0.65 -6.26 4.92
N VAL A 189 -0.51 -6.97 6.03
CA VAL A 189 -1.53 -7.23 7.03
C VAL A 189 -0.99 -6.75 8.38
N VAL A 190 -1.61 -5.73 8.94
CA VAL A 190 -1.33 -5.27 10.30
C VAL A 190 -2.19 -6.08 11.26
N SER A 191 -1.57 -6.83 12.17
CA SER A 191 -2.32 -7.58 13.17
C SER A 191 -2.95 -6.64 14.21
N PRO A 192 -4.22 -6.83 14.58
CA PRO A 192 -4.86 -6.05 15.65
C PRO A 192 -4.33 -6.41 17.05
N THR A 193 -3.62 -7.53 17.22
CA THR A 193 -3.19 -8.02 18.54
C THR A 193 -1.79 -7.53 18.96
N ASP A 194 -0.86 -7.40 18.01
CA ASP A 194 0.54 -7.03 18.27
C ASP A 194 1.02 -5.81 17.46
N ALA A 195 0.12 -5.21 16.66
CA ALA A 195 0.37 -4.10 15.73
C ALA A 195 1.48 -4.36 14.68
N ARG A 196 2.00 -5.59 14.57
CA ARG A 196 3.06 -5.95 13.63
C ARG A 196 2.49 -6.10 12.22
N ALA A 197 3.27 -5.65 11.25
CA ALA A 197 3.02 -5.90 9.84
C ALA A 197 3.62 -7.24 9.44
N ARG A 198 2.78 -8.13 8.91
CA ARG A 198 3.18 -9.35 8.19
C ARG A 198 2.68 -9.24 6.76
N PHE A 199 3.17 -10.06 5.85
CA PHE A 199 2.86 -9.91 4.42
C PHE A 199 2.39 -11.24 3.84
N ALA A 200 1.21 -11.23 3.21
CA ALA A 200 0.78 -12.33 2.35
C ALA A 200 1.45 -12.14 0.96
N PRO A 201 2.32 -13.05 0.50
CA PRO A 201 2.87 -12.99 -0.84
C PRO A 201 1.81 -13.42 -1.85
N LEU A 202 1.47 -12.53 -2.80
CA LEU A 202 0.53 -12.84 -3.87
C LEU A 202 1.23 -13.64 -4.99
N HIS A 203 0.47 -14.16 -5.94
CA HIS A 203 0.91 -15.09 -6.99
C HIS A 203 2.26 -14.72 -7.62
N ALA A 204 2.39 -13.46 -8.04
CA ALA A 204 3.60 -12.94 -8.66
C ALA A 204 4.81 -12.93 -7.71
N ALA A 205 4.63 -12.64 -6.41
CA ALA A 205 5.71 -12.73 -5.42
C ALA A 205 6.10 -14.19 -5.14
N ARG A 206 5.12 -15.09 -5.01
CA ARG A 206 5.37 -16.54 -4.78
C ARG A 206 6.24 -17.14 -5.90
N GLN A 207 5.95 -16.78 -7.15
CA GLN A 207 6.73 -17.16 -8.33
C GLN A 207 8.09 -16.44 -8.41
N ASN A 208 8.11 -15.10 -8.49
CA ASN A 208 9.31 -14.34 -8.85
C ASN A 208 10.39 -14.32 -7.76
N LEU A 209 10.03 -14.64 -6.51
CA LEU A 209 10.95 -14.74 -5.37
C LEU A 209 11.23 -16.20 -4.94
N LEU A 210 10.64 -17.19 -5.62
CA LEU A 210 10.82 -18.62 -5.37
C LEU A 210 10.51 -19.02 -3.91
N LEU A 211 9.47 -18.42 -3.31
CA LEU A 211 9.18 -18.54 -1.87
C LEU A 211 8.81 -19.97 -1.46
N GLN A 212 8.09 -20.70 -2.31
CA GLN A 212 7.75 -22.11 -2.08
C GLN A 212 9.01 -22.97 -1.99
N GLN A 213 9.87 -22.92 -3.01
CA GLN A 213 11.15 -23.64 -3.06
C GLN A 213 12.08 -23.27 -1.88
N ARG A 214 12.06 -22.00 -1.42
CA ARG A 214 12.77 -21.61 -0.20
C ARG A 214 12.19 -22.29 1.03
N SER A 215 10.87 -22.20 1.26
CA SER A 215 10.21 -22.79 2.43
C SER A 215 10.43 -24.31 2.55
N GLU A 216 10.44 -25.02 1.42
CA GLU A 216 10.78 -26.44 1.34
C GLU A 216 12.25 -26.69 1.71
N LYS A 217 13.18 -25.86 1.23
CA LYS A 217 14.62 -25.99 1.47
C LYS A 217 15.06 -25.60 2.88
N THR A 218 14.41 -24.62 3.51
CA THR A 218 14.74 -24.13 4.86
C THR A 218 13.92 -24.79 5.96
N GLY A 219 12.90 -25.58 5.63
CA GLY A 219 11.97 -26.17 6.61
C GLY A 219 11.06 -25.15 7.30
N THR A 220 11.18 -23.87 6.96
CA THR A 220 10.34 -22.79 7.48
C THR A 220 9.03 -22.75 6.68
N ALA A 221 8.09 -23.64 7.04
CA ALA A 221 6.70 -23.49 6.62
C ALA A 221 6.18 -22.11 7.04
N SER A 222 5.41 -21.46 6.16
CA SER A 222 4.91 -20.08 6.35
C SER A 222 4.27 -19.90 7.73
N THR A 223 4.88 -19.06 8.56
CA THR A 223 4.44 -18.86 9.96
C THR A 223 3.10 -18.14 9.99
N SER A 224 2.05 -18.88 10.40
CA SER A 224 0.64 -18.45 10.46
C SER A 224 -0.02 -18.14 9.10
N ASN A 225 -0.91 -19.03 8.66
CA ASN A 225 -1.90 -18.83 7.58
C ASN A 225 -1.38 -18.18 6.29
N GLY A 226 -0.17 -18.53 5.84
CA GLY A 226 0.40 -17.99 4.58
C GLY A 226 0.98 -16.57 4.69
N LEU A 227 1.04 -16.01 5.89
CA LEU A 227 1.78 -14.78 6.18
C LEU A 227 3.27 -15.07 6.35
N LEU A 228 4.08 -14.08 5.99
CA LEU A 228 5.53 -14.07 6.17
C LEU A 228 5.93 -12.84 6.99
N ASP A 229 6.95 -12.99 7.82
CA ASP A 229 7.59 -11.84 8.47
C ASP A 229 8.53 -11.16 7.47
N GLN A 230 8.84 -9.88 7.73
CA GLN A 230 9.72 -9.09 6.87
C GLN A 230 11.09 -9.74 6.59
N SER A 231 11.64 -10.44 7.59
CA SER A 231 12.92 -11.17 7.50
C SER A 231 12.94 -12.14 6.34
N ASP A 232 11.80 -12.78 6.06
CA ASP A 232 11.68 -13.87 5.09
C ASP A 232 11.60 -13.33 3.66
N ILE A 233 11.31 -12.03 3.52
CA ILE A 233 11.02 -11.36 2.25
C ILE A 233 12.17 -10.46 1.80
N LEU A 234 12.84 -9.75 2.71
CA LEU A 234 13.81 -8.70 2.36
C LEU A 234 14.96 -9.20 1.48
N ASP A 235 15.60 -10.30 1.84
CA ASP A 235 16.71 -10.85 1.08
C ASP A 235 16.31 -11.46 -0.28
N PRO A 236 15.24 -12.28 -0.41
CA PRO A 236 14.74 -12.65 -1.73
C PRO A 236 14.38 -11.43 -2.59
N LEU A 237 13.77 -10.40 -1.99
CA LEU A 237 13.39 -9.18 -2.71
C LEU A 237 14.61 -8.39 -3.20
N ARG A 238 15.63 -8.19 -2.35
CA ARG A 238 16.92 -7.56 -2.71
C ARG A 238 17.59 -8.27 -3.87
N VAL A 239 17.66 -9.60 -3.82
CA VAL A 239 18.26 -10.42 -4.89
C VAL A 239 17.49 -10.25 -6.20
N SER A 240 16.16 -10.29 -6.16
CA SER A 240 15.31 -10.12 -7.36
C SER A 240 15.43 -8.71 -7.96
N VAL A 241 15.35 -7.66 -7.12
CA VAL A 241 15.53 -6.25 -7.55
C VAL A 241 16.91 -6.04 -8.17
N LYS A 242 17.98 -6.50 -7.51
CA LYS A 242 19.35 -6.35 -8.01
C LYS A 242 19.52 -7.03 -9.37
N ARG A 243 19.18 -8.32 -9.47
CA ARG A 243 19.25 -9.11 -10.72
C ARG A 243 18.53 -8.41 -11.86
N ASN A 244 17.31 -7.94 -11.61
CA ASN A 244 16.49 -7.35 -12.65
C ASN A 244 17.05 -5.99 -13.09
N ILE A 245 17.55 -5.15 -12.18
CA ILE A 245 18.24 -3.88 -12.54
C ILE A 245 19.51 -4.13 -13.35
N GLU A 246 20.27 -5.17 -13.02
CA GLU A 246 21.50 -5.54 -13.75
C GLU A 246 21.18 -6.06 -15.16
N ASN A 247 20.07 -6.77 -15.35
CA ASN A 247 19.61 -7.30 -16.64
C ASN A 247 18.94 -6.26 -17.57
N PHE A 248 18.63 -5.05 -17.09
CA PHE A 248 18.02 -3.96 -17.87
C PHE A 248 19.02 -2.81 -18.18
N ARG A 249 20.33 -3.09 -18.13
CA ARG A 249 21.42 -2.19 -18.52
C ARG A 249 22.11 -2.68 -19.78
#